data_AF-X0SRE9-F1
#
_entry.id   AF-X0SRE9-F1
#
_cell.length_a   1.000
_cell.length_b   1.000
_cell.length_c   1.000
_cell.angle_alpha   90.00
_cell.angle_beta   90.00
_cell.angle_gamma   90.00
#
_symmetry.space_group_name_H-M   'P 1'
#
loop_
_entity.id
_entity.type
_entity.pdbx_description
1 polymer ?
#
loop_
_entity_poly.entity_id
_entity_poly.type
_entity_poly.pdbx_seq_one_letter_code
_entity_poly.pdbx_strand_id
1 'polypeptide(L)'
;MRCPECFKDGIHRKLSHTKVIECRSGPVRVAVHVCHCDYCGNEYLDDEAQAKIVQVVMRAIHREELAEYAHEAWSGWMRHLFSKCAGAVGD
;
A
#
# COMPACT_ATOMS: atom_id res chain seq x y z
N MET A 1 -26.90 -10.18 -5.20
CA MET A 1 -26.88 -8.71 -5.41
C MET A 1 -27.15 -8.43 -6.88
N ARG A 2 -27.86 -7.34 -7.20
CA ARG A 2 -28.18 -6.93 -8.56
C ARG A 2 -26.96 -6.26 -9.21
N CYS A 3 -26.63 -6.65 -10.44
CA CYS A 3 -25.51 -6.06 -11.16
C CYS A 3 -25.78 -4.61 -11.57
N PRO A 4 -24.88 -3.64 -11.28
CA PRO A 4 -25.08 -2.24 -11.64
C PRO A 4 -24.98 -1.99 -13.15
N GLU A 5 -24.28 -2.87 -13.88
CA GLU A 5 -24.05 -2.70 -15.33
C GLU A 5 -25.14 -3.37 -16.18
N CYS A 6 -25.50 -4.62 -15.84
CA CYS A 6 -26.45 -5.40 -16.64
C CYS A 6 -27.82 -5.60 -15.98
N PHE A 7 -28.01 -5.07 -14.76
CA PHE A 7 -29.27 -5.08 -14.00
C PHE A 7 -29.90 -6.47 -13.76
N LYS A 8 -29.13 -7.55 -13.90
CA LYS A 8 -29.53 -8.92 -13.59
C LYS A 8 -29.07 -9.32 -12.19
N ASP A 9 -29.86 -10.15 -11.52
CA ASP A 9 -29.48 -10.76 -10.25
C ASP A 9 -28.58 -11.96 -10.50
N GLY A 10 -27.32 -11.83 -10.10
CA GLY A 10 -26.32 -12.86 -10.37
C GLY A 10 -24.91 -12.48 -9.93
N ILE A 11 -24.79 -11.56 -8.96
CA ILE A 11 -23.50 -11.27 -8.34
C ILE A 11 -23.26 -12.26 -7.20
N HIS A 12 -22.13 -12.95 -7.26
CA HIS A 12 -21.65 -13.89 -6.25
C HIS A 12 -20.17 -13.64 -5.95
N ARG A 13 -19.75 -14.04 -4.74
CA ARG A 13 -18.39 -13.80 -4.23
C ARG A 13 -17.45 -14.90 -4.76
N LYS A 14 -16.37 -14.51 -5.42
CA LYS A 14 -15.34 -15.42 -5.95
C LYS A 14 -14.02 -15.25 -5.19
N LEU A 15 -13.31 -16.35 -4.99
CA LEU A 15 -12.05 -16.40 -4.23
C LEU A 15 -10.87 -15.81 -5.02
N SER A 16 -10.20 -14.86 -4.36
CA SER A 16 -8.86 -14.27 -4.56
C SER A 16 -8.41 -13.89 -5.96
N HIS A 17 -8.63 -12.63 -6.33
CA HIS A 17 -7.75 -11.94 -7.27
C HIS A 17 -6.65 -11.22 -6.48
N THR A 18 -5.40 -11.36 -6.92
CA THR A 18 -4.30 -10.55 -6.39
C THR A 18 -4.33 -9.21 -7.09
N LYS A 19 -4.65 -8.14 -6.36
CA LYS A 19 -4.49 -6.77 -6.85
C LYS A 19 -3.06 -6.32 -6.60
N VAL A 20 -2.45 -5.73 -7.62
CA VAL A 20 -1.14 -5.09 -7.52
C VAL A 20 -1.40 -3.59 -7.45
N ILE A 21 -0.86 -2.95 -6.42
CA ILE A 21 -1.01 -1.52 -6.18
C ILE A 21 0.40 -0.94 -6.23
N GLU A 22 0.63 -0.01 -7.13
CA GLU A 22 1.92 0.66 -7.25
C GLU A 22 2.05 1.70 -6.11
N CYS A 23 3.03 1.49 -5.24
CA CYS A 23 3.42 2.44 -4.19
C CYS A 23 4.83 2.98 -4.49
N ARG A 24 5.23 4.07 -3.81
CA ARG A 24 6.53 4.71 -4.03
C ARG A 24 7.71 3.78 -3.71
N SER A 25 7.58 2.93 -2.68
CA SER A 25 8.58 1.90 -2.34
C SER A 25 8.55 0.65 -3.21
N GLY A 26 7.57 0.54 -4.10
CA GLY A 26 7.39 -0.59 -5.01
C GLY A 26 5.98 -1.19 -4.97
N PRO A 27 5.74 -2.22 -5.79
CA PRO A 27 4.42 -2.81 -5.93
C PRO A 27 4.01 -3.61 -4.69
N VAL A 28 2.80 -3.33 -4.18
CA VAL A 28 2.17 -4.03 -3.07
C VAL A 28 1.10 -4.97 -3.60
N ARG A 29 1.18 -6.25 -3.23
CA ARG A 29 0.23 -7.29 -3.65
C ARG A 29 -0.78 -7.56 -2.54
N VAL A 30 -2.07 -7.44 -2.86
CA VAL A 30 -3.17 -7.67 -1.93
C VAL A 30 -4.11 -8.74 -2.49
N ALA A 31 -4.25 -9.85 -1.78
CA ALA A 31 -5.27 -10.85 -2.08
C ALA A 31 -6.62 -10.41 -1.51
N VAL A 32 -7.59 -10.19 -2.40
CA VAL A 32 -8.96 -9.79 -2.04
C VAL A 32 -10.00 -10.67 -2.71
N HIS A 33 -11.13 -10.83 -2.05
CA HIS A 33 -12.33 -11.37 -2.71
C HIS A 33 -12.89 -10.33 -3.68
N VAL A 34 -13.44 -10.81 -4.78
CA VAL A 34 -14.17 -9.98 -5.75
C VAL A 34 -15.58 -10.51 -5.91
N CYS A 35 -16.51 -9.59 -6.09
CA CYS A 35 -17.87 -9.87 -6.51
C CYS A 35 -17.89 -9.98 -8.03
N HIS A 36 -18.32 -11.12 -8.56
CA HIS A 36 -18.36 -11.38 -10.00
C HIS A 36 -19.81 -11.48 -10.48
N CYS A 37 -20.12 -10.90 -11.64
CA CYS A 37 -21.42 -11.06 -12.28
C CYS A 37 -21.36 -12.13 -13.38
N ASP A 38 -22.16 -13.19 -13.25
CA ASP A 38 -22.23 -14.31 -14.23
C ASP A 38 -22.64 -13.87 -15.65
N TYR A 39 -23.36 -12.75 -15.76
CA TYR A 39 -23.97 -12.35 -17.02
C TYR A 39 -23.10 -11.45 -17.87
N CYS A 40 -22.48 -10.44 -17.27
CA CYS A 40 -21.63 -9.48 -17.99
C CYS A 40 -20.14 -9.70 -17.72
N GLY A 41 -19.77 -10.62 -16.82
CA GLY A 41 -18.38 -10.95 -16.49
C GLY A 41 -17.65 -9.88 -15.68
N ASN A 42 -18.31 -8.77 -15.34
CA ASN A 42 -17.69 -7.68 -14.59
C ASN A 42 -17.40 -8.08 -13.15
N GLU A 43 -16.33 -7.48 -12.63
CA GLU A 43 -15.87 -7.68 -11.26
C GLU A 43 -15.98 -6.40 -10.45
N TYR A 44 -16.33 -6.56 -9.19
CA TYR A 44 -16.57 -5.48 -8.25
C TYR A 44 -15.85 -5.78 -6.92
N LEU A 45 -15.41 -4.72 -6.25
CA LEU A 45 -14.88 -4.83 -4.90
C LEU A 45 -15.99 -4.51 -3.92
N ASP A 46 -16.24 -5.42 -2.99
CA ASP A 46 -17.09 -5.15 -1.83
C ASP A 46 -16.36 -4.29 -0.79
N ASP A 47 -17.10 -3.77 0.19
CA ASP A 47 -16.55 -2.88 1.22
C ASP A 47 -15.44 -3.55 2.05
N GLU A 48 -15.54 -4.86 2.26
CA GLU A 48 -14.51 -5.64 2.98
C GLU A 48 -13.21 -5.68 2.18
N ALA A 49 -13.29 -5.95 0.87
CA ALA A 49 -12.15 -5.95 -0.03
C ALA A 49 -11.51 -4.55 -0.13
N GLN A 50 -12.33 -3.49 -0.20
CA GLN A 50 -11.86 -2.11 -0.20
C GLN A 50 -11.14 -1.76 1.11
N ALA A 51 -11.73 -2.08 2.26
CA ALA A 51 -11.12 -1.84 3.57
C ALA A 51 -9.77 -2.55 3.72
N LYS A 52 -9.69 -3.82 3.26
CA LYS A 52 -8.43 -4.58 3.26
C LYS A 52 -7.36 -3.94 2.39
N ILE A 53 -7.72 -3.46 1.20
CA ILE A 53 -6.80 -2.74 0.32
C ILE A 53 -6.27 -1.48 1.02
N VAL A 54 -7.17 -0.66 1.57
CA VAL A 54 -6.80 0.58 2.28
C VAL A 54 -5.86 0.29 3.44
N GLN A 55 -6.15 -0.73 4.24
CA GLN A 55 -5.32 -1.11 5.38
C GLN A 55 -3.89 -1.49 4.97
N VAL A 56 -3.74 -2.30 3.91
CA VAL A 56 -2.43 -2.73 3.44
C VAL A 56 -1.64 -1.56 2.83
N VAL A 57 -2.30 -0.70 2.06
CA VAL A 57 -1.67 0.49 1.46
C VAL A 57 -1.20 1.46 2.56
N MET A 58 -2.06 1.76 3.54
CA MET A 58 -1.69 2.63 4.66
C MET A 58 -0.50 2.09 5.44
N ARG A 59 -0.42 0.77 5.64
CA ARG A 59 0.74 0.14 6.29
C ARG A 59 2.01 0.27 5.45
N ALA A 60 1.91 0.18 4.12
CA ALA A 60 3.04 0.39 3.23
C ALA A 60 3.55 1.83 3.30
N ILE A 61 2.65 2.82 3.24
CA ILE A 61 2.98 4.25 3.38
C ILE A 61 3.65 4.50 4.74
N HIS A 62 3.07 3.99 5.83
CA HIS A 62 3.65 4.20 7.17
C HIS A 62 5.06 3.62 7.31
N ARG A 63 5.36 2.49 6.64
CA ARG A 63 6.71 1.93 6.59
C ARG A 63 7.68 2.86 5.87
N GLU A 64 7.23 3.55 4.81
CA GLU A 64 8.03 4.53 4.08
C GLU A 64 8.34 5.76 4.95
N GLU A 65 7.33 6.31 5.62
CA GLU A 65 7.49 7.44 6.55
C GLU A 65 8.48 7.11 7.67
N LEU A 66 8.39 5.91 8.25
CA LEU A 66 9.35 5.45 9.26
C LEU A 66 10.77 5.32 8.71
N ALA A 67 10.93 4.87 7.46
CA ALA A 67 12.24 4.75 6.83
C ALA A 67 12.86 6.12 6.54
N GLU A 68 12.06 7.08 6.06
CA GLU A 68 12.50 8.47 5.86
C GLU A 68 12.91 9.12 7.18
N TYR A 69 12.08 8.99 8.21
CA TYR A 69 12.41 9.48 9.56
C TYR A 69 13.71 8.87 10.10
N ALA A 70 13.88 7.56 9.97
CA ALA A 70 15.10 6.88 10.42
C ALA A 70 16.34 7.37 9.65
N HIS A 71 16.21 7.60 8.34
CA HIS A 71 17.28 8.14 7.51
C HIS A 71 17.68 9.56 7.91
N GLU A 72 16.68 10.43 8.15
CA GLU A 72 16.92 11.80 8.62
C GLU A 72 17.59 11.82 9.99
N ALA A 73 17.10 11.02 10.94
CA ALA A 73 17.69 10.92 12.27
C ALA A 73 19.15 10.44 12.22
N TRP A 74 19.43 9.38 11.44
CA TRP A 74 20.78 8.85 11.29
C TRP A 74 21.72 9.85 10.60
N SER A 75 21.31 10.43 9.48
CA SER A 75 22.12 11.42 8.75
C SER A 75 22.34 12.71 9.55
N GLY A 76 21.38 13.11 10.38
CA GLY A 76 21.51 14.19 11.36
C GLY A 76 22.58 13.89 12.41
N TRP A 77 22.54 12.69 13.00
CA TRP A 77 23.55 12.27 13.97
C TRP A 77 24.95 12.18 13.36
N MET A 78 25.08 11.65 12.13
CA MET A 78 26.35 11.60 11.41
C MET A 78 26.91 13.00 11.14
N ARG A 79 26.07 13.95 10.70
CA ARG A 79 26.49 15.36 10.54
C ARG A 79 27.01 15.96 11.84
N HIS A 80 26.34 15.69 12.96
CA HIS A 80 26.77 16.14 14.29
C HIS A 80 28.08 15.49 14.75
N LEU A 81 28.27 14.20 14.46
CA LEU A 81 29.52 13.51 14.77
C LEU A 81 30.68 14.12 13.98
N PHE A 82 30.52 14.28 12.66
CA PHE A 82 31.57 14.84 11.81
C PHE A 82 31.84 16.32 12.06
N SER A 83 30.84 17.12 12.45
CA SER A 83 31.06 18.52 12.82
C SER A 83 31.97 18.65 14.06
N LYS A 84 31.96 17.66 14.95
CA LYS A 84 32.88 17.59 16.09
C LYS A 84 34.27 17.10 15.73
N CYS A 85 34.42 16.34 14.66
CA CYS A 85 35.74 15.92 14.15
C CYS A 85 36.45 17.02 13.36
N ALA A 86 35.72 18.02 12.83
CA ALA A 86 36.30 19.13 12.07
C ALA A 86 37.21 20.06 12.91
N GLY A 87 37.09 20.03 14.24
CA GLY A 87 37.97 20.77 15.16
C GLY A 87 39.22 20.02 15.64
N ALA A 88 39.45 18.78 15.19
CA ALA A 88 40.58 17.95 15.63
C ALA A 88 41.78 17.94 14.66
N VAL A 89 41.70 18.71 13.56
CA VAL A 89 42.79 18.88 12.59
C VAL A 89 42.96 20.39 12.34
N GLY A 90 43.66 21.05 13.25
CA GLY A 90 44.05 22.45 13.15
C GLY A 90 45.19 22.70 14.14
N ASP A 91 46.41 22.66 13.62
CA ASP A 91 47.64 23.17 14.24
C ASP A 91 47.52 24.68 14.58
#